data_AF-A0A920DF20-F1
#
_entry.id   AF-A0A920DF20-F1
#
_cell.length_a   1.000
_cell.length_b   1.000
_cell.length_c   1.000
_cell.angle_alpha   90.00
_cell.angle_beta   90.00
_cell.angle_gamma   90.00
#
_symmetry.space_group_name_H-M   'P 1'
#
loop_
_entity.id
_entity.type
_entity.pdbx_description
1 polymer ?
#
loop_
_entity_poly.entity_id
_entity_poly.type
_entity_poly.pdbx_seq_one_letter_code
_entity_poly.pdbx_strand_id
1 'polypeptide(L)'
;MNETHDPRPVGRPSQGITKKVSLTLTKEEWTEIEDSGKTVAAFLKDKMKKQPDVTLSPESKTQRIPISYPRPLAEECWDTYLERTDEQLPSDIIDAAKESMFQILYPNQAENVIVEVKEQYICPFTGKRFGSMDKLVSTAIPTLIQWATAKINRELERAAKREKEKK
;
A
#
# COMPACT_ATOMS: atom_id res chain seq x y z
N MET A 1 21.92 -6.66 -49.54
CA MET A 1 20.55 -6.12 -49.40
C MET A 1 19.81 -7.08 -48.49
N ASN A 2 19.69 -6.75 -47.20
CA ASN A 2 18.91 -7.54 -46.25
C ASN A 2 17.83 -6.62 -45.68
N GLU A 3 16.58 -6.85 -46.09
CA GLU A 3 15.42 -6.12 -45.62
C GLU A 3 14.90 -6.78 -44.33
N THR A 4 14.94 -6.02 -43.23
CA THR A 4 14.27 -6.34 -41.97
C THR A 4 12.77 -6.09 -42.10
N HIS A 5 11.97 -7.15 -42.07
CA HIS A 5 10.51 -7.06 -41.95
C HIS A 5 10.13 -6.78 -40.49
N ASP A 6 9.64 -5.56 -40.23
CA ASP A 6 9.05 -5.17 -38.96
C ASP A 6 7.53 -5.44 -39.00
N PRO A 7 6.92 -6.22 -38.08
CA PRO A 7 5.50 -6.48 -38.11
C PRO A 7 4.71 -5.27 -37.61
N ARG A 8 3.84 -4.73 -38.47
CA ARG A 8 2.95 -3.60 -38.16
C ARG A 8 1.93 -3.99 -37.06
N PRO A 9 1.71 -3.17 -36.03
CA PRO A 9 0.68 -3.44 -35.04
C PRO A 9 -0.72 -3.22 -35.64
N VAL A 10 -1.42 -4.32 -35.89
CA VAL A 10 -2.86 -4.34 -36.23
C VAL A 10 -3.67 -4.37 -34.94
N GLY A 11 -4.23 -3.22 -34.57
CA GLY A 11 -5.21 -3.13 -33.48
C GLY A 11 -5.56 -1.69 -33.13
N ARG A 12 -6.86 -1.37 -33.09
CA ARG A 12 -7.35 -0.08 -32.57
C ARG A 12 -7.12 -0.07 -31.05
N PRO A 13 -6.45 0.95 -30.47
CA PRO A 13 -6.21 0.99 -29.03
C PRO A 13 -7.55 1.03 -28.29
N SER A 14 -7.71 0.18 -27.28
CA SER A 14 -8.89 0.20 -26.42
C SER A 14 -8.91 1.51 -25.64
N GLN A 15 -9.76 2.46 -26.04
CA GLN A 15 -10.12 3.59 -25.18
C GLN A 15 -11.12 3.10 -24.12
N GLY A 16 -10.62 2.27 -23.19
CA GLY A 16 -11.37 1.88 -22.02
C GLY A 16 -11.47 3.09 -21.09
N ILE A 17 -12.68 3.59 -20.85
CA ILE A 17 -12.95 4.41 -19.67
C ILE A 17 -12.56 3.56 -18.46
N THR A 18 -11.39 3.84 -17.87
CA THR A 18 -10.79 3.00 -16.83
C THR A 18 -11.47 3.17 -15.48
N LYS A 19 -12.22 4.26 -15.26
CA LYS A 19 -12.99 4.47 -14.04
C LYS A 19 -14.12 5.49 -14.28
N LYS A 20 -15.34 5.13 -13.89
CA LYS A 20 -16.46 6.09 -13.77
C LYS A 20 -16.51 6.59 -12.34
N VAL A 21 -16.67 7.89 -12.16
CA VAL A 21 -16.81 8.54 -10.85
C VAL A 21 -18.09 9.34 -10.86
N SER A 22 -18.95 9.11 -9.88
CA SER A 22 -20.15 9.91 -9.66
C SER A 22 -19.81 11.04 -8.71
N LEU A 23 -20.05 12.29 -9.13
CA LEU A 23 -19.88 13.48 -8.31
C LEU A 23 -21.24 14.10 -8.07
N THR A 24 -21.51 14.49 -6.83
CA THR A 24 -22.70 15.26 -6.48
C THR A 24 -22.28 16.71 -6.32
N LEU A 25 -22.66 17.55 -7.26
CA LEU A 25 -22.35 18.98 -7.26
C LEU A 25 -23.54 19.79 -6.73
N THR A 26 -23.27 20.92 -6.10
CA THR A 26 -24.29 21.87 -5.66
C THR A 26 -24.87 22.64 -6.85
N LYS A 27 -26.03 23.30 -6.68
CA LYS A 27 -26.65 24.09 -7.75
C LYS A 27 -25.74 25.23 -8.24
N GLU A 28 -24.99 25.82 -7.34
CA GLU A 28 -24.05 26.92 -7.62
C GLU A 28 -22.87 26.43 -8.48
N GLU A 29 -22.37 25.23 -8.22
CA GLU A 29 -21.29 24.62 -9.01
C GLU A 29 -21.77 24.22 -10.41
N TRP A 30 -23.04 23.79 -10.55
CA TRP A 30 -23.62 23.54 -11.87
C TRP A 30 -23.74 24.80 -12.71
N THR A 31 -24.19 25.91 -12.11
CA THR A 31 -24.26 27.20 -12.80
C THR A 31 -22.87 27.70 -13.22
N GLU A 32 -21.84 27.50 -12.39
CA GLU A 32 -20.45 27.87 -12.73
C GLU A 32 -19.94 27.09 -13.96
N ILE A 33 -20.32 25.80 -14.08
CA ILE A 33 -19.93 24.97 -15.22
C ILE A 33 -20.67 25.40 -16.49
N GLU A 34 -21.97 25.68 -16.41
CA GLU A 34 -22.79 26.10 -17.55
C GLU A 34 -22.33 27.47 -18.08
N ASP A 35 -22.07 28.43 -17.20
CA ASP A 35 -21.59 29.77 -17.54
C ASP A 35 -20.19 29.73 -18.19
N SER A 36 -19.39 28.70 -17.91
CA SER A 36 -18.05 28.54 -18.48
C SER A 36 -18.04 28.17 -19.96
N GLY A 37 -19.17 27.71 -20.52
CA GLY A 37 -19.30 27.26 -21.91
C GLY A 37 -18.45 26.02 -22.26
N LYS A 38 -17.82 25.38 -21.28
CA LYS A 38 -16.96 24.19 -21.45
C LYS A 38 -17.73 22.92 -21.10
N THR A 39 -17.28 21.77 -21.62
CA THR A 39 -17.80 20.48 -21.15
C THR A 39 -17.39 20.25 -19.69
N VAL A 40 -18.24 19.57 -18.91
CA VAL A 40 -17.99 19.26 -17.48
C VAL A 40 -16.58 18.70 -17.25
N ALA A 41 -16.14 17.77 -18.11
CA ALA A 41 -14.82 17.16 -18.02
C ALA A 41 -13.69 18.16 -18.30
N ALA A 42 -13.85 19.06 -19.27
CA ALA A 42 -12.87 20.09 -19.58
C ALA A 42 -12.79 21.15 -18.46
N PHE A 43 -13.94 21.54 -17.89
CA PHE A 43 -14.02 22.46 -16.77
C PHE A 43 -13.31 21.90 -15.53
N LEU A 44 -13.62 20.66 -15.14
CA LEU A 44 -12.97 19.99 -14.02
C LEU A 44 -11.45 19.86 -14.24
N LYS A 45 -11.02 19.50 -15.45
CA LYS A 45 -9.60 19.40 -15.78
C LYS A 45 -8.87 20.74 -15.68
N ASP A 46 -9.53 21.83 -16.05
CA ASP A 46 -8.97 23.19 -15.98
C ASP A 46 -8.90 23.69 -14.52
N LYS A 47 -9.92 23.38 -13.71
CA LYS A 47 -9.96 23.67 -12.26
C LYS A 47 -8.87 22.90 -11.51
N MET A 48 -8.65 21.62 -11.86
CA MET A 48 -7.56 20.80 -11.30
C MET A 48 -6.16 21.28 -11.71
N LYS A 49 -6.00 21.87 -12.91
CA LYS A 49 -4.72 22.46 -13.37
C LYS A 49 -4.40 23.80 -12.71
N LYS A 50 -5.42 24.55 -12.30
CA LYS A 50 -5.28 25.90 -11.72
C LYS A 50 -5.13 25.91 -10.21
N GLN A 51 -5.41 24.79 -9.53
CA GLN A 51 -4.95 24.70 -8.15
C GLN A 51 -3.41 24.69 -8.17
N PRO A 52 -2.73 25.56 -7.40
CA PRO A 52 -1.32 25.33 -7.13
C PRO A 52 -1.25 23.90 -6.63
N ASP A 53 -0.28 23.14 -7.13
CA ASP A 53 0.02 21.78 -6.67
C ASP A 53 -0.04 21.80 -5.14
N VAL A 54 -1.21 21.46 -4.57
CA VAL A 54 -1.28 20.99 -3.21
C VAL A 54 -0.60 19.67 -3.40
N THR A 55 0.72 19.74 -3.23
CA THR A 55 1.61 18.63 -3.16
C THR A 55 1.06 17.87 -1.97
N LEU A 56 0.09 16.99 -2.25
CA LEU A 56 0.02 15.70 -1.63
C LEU A 56 1.43 15.19 -1.82
N SER A 57 2.24 15.47 -0.79
CA SER A 57 3.66 15.17 -0.73
C SER A 57 3.80 13.79 -1.36
N PRO A 58 4.55 13.68 -2.48
CA PRO A 58 4.60 12.44 -3.23
C PRO A 58 4.98 11.38 -2.23
N GLU A 59 4.05 10.45 -1.97
CA GLU A 59 4.09 9.43 -0.92
C GLU A 59 5.53 9.25 -0.49
N SER A 60 5.89 9.75 0.70
CA SER A 60 7.27 9.72 1.17
C SER A 60 7.77 8.30 0.92
N LYS A 61 8.59 8.17 -0.14
CA LYS A 61 9.11 6.89 -0.57
C LYS A 61 10.05 6.55 0.55
N THR A 62 9.57 5.82 1.56
CA THR A 62 10.39 5.23 2.60
C THR A 62 11.53 4.58 1.83
N GLN A 63 12.71 5.17 1.91
CA GLN A 63 13.85 4.71 1.14
C GLN A 63 14.07 3.29 1.63
N ARG A 64 13.77 2.30 0.77
CA ARG A 64 14.01 0.91 1.07
C ARG A 64 15.51 0.77 1.04
N ILE A 65 16.15 0.88 2.20
CA ILE A 65 17.59 0.70 2.32
C ILE A 65 17.81 -0.79 2.03
N PRO A 66 18.46 -1.13 0.91
CA PRO A 66 18.74 -2.51 0.60
C PRO A 66 19.84 -2.98 1.56
N ILE A 67 19.57 -4.02 2.34
CA ILE A 67 20.60 -4.64 3.17
C ILE A 67 21.27 -5.73 2.32
N SER A 68 22.59 -5.61 2.17
CA SER A 68 23.43 -6.63 1.56
C SER A 68 23.76 -7.69 2.61
N TYR A 69 23.39 -8.94 2.37
CA TYR A 69 23.71 -10.05 3.25
C TYR A 69 24.62 -11.06 2.53
N PRO A 70 25.91 -11.17 2.90
CA PRO A 70 26.88 -12.06 2.29
C PRO A 70 26.52 -13.54 2.41
N ARG A 71 26.77 -14.30 1.35
CA ARG A 71 26.56 -15.75 1.30
C ARG A 71 27.34 -16.53 2.38
N PRO A 72 28.62 -16.22 2.69
CA PRO A 72 29.36 -16.96 3.71
C PRO A 72 28.73 -16.88 5.11
N LEU A 73 28.06 -15.77 5.43
CA LEU A 73 27.35 -15.63 6.70
C LEU A 73 26.11 -16.52 6.77
N ALA A 74 25.40 -16.69 5.65
CA ALA A 74 24.27 -17.60 5.57
C ALA A 74 24.71 -19.07 5.73
N GLU A 75 25.87 -19.42 5.19
CA GLU A 75 26.49 -20.74 5.33
C GLU A 75 26.86 -21.02 6.80
N GLU A 76 27.53 -20.07 7.46
CA GLU A 76 27.86 -20.15 8.90
C GLU A 76 26.61 -20.29 9.78
N CYS A 77 25.53 -19.56 9.48
CA CYS A 77 24.27 -19.67 10.21
C CYS A 77 23.66 -21.07 10.08
N TRP A 78 23.77 -21.67 8.89
CA TRP A 78 23.25 -23.02 8.66
C TRP A 78 24.08 -24.06 9.41
N ASP A 79 25.40 -23.97 9.34
CA ASP A 79 26.29 -24.90 10.03
C ASP A 79 26.11 -24.80 11.55
N THR A 80 25.96 -23.58 12.08
CA THR A 80 25.60 -23.34 13.50
C THR A 80 24.26 -23.99 13.88
N TYR A 81 23.26 -23.97 12.99
CA TYR A 81 21.97 -24.61 13.26
C TYR A 81 22.10 -26.13 13.31
N LEU A 82 22.86 -26.72 12.38
CA LEU A 82 23.10 -28.17 12.33
C LEU A 82 23.91 -28.66 13.53
N GLU A 83 24.87 -27.88 14.03
CA GLU A 83 25.64 -28.22 15.23
C GLU A 83 24.80 -28.19 16.52
N ARG A 84 23.74 -27.36 16.56
CA ARG A 84 22.91 -27.16 17.74
C ARG A 84 21.64 -27.99 17.76
N THR A 85 21.25 -28.56 16.62
CA THR A 85 20.05 -29.37 16.55
C THR A 85 20.35 -30.80 17.00
N ASP A 86 19.55 -31.35 17.91
CA ASP A 86 19.60 -32.77 18.29
C ASP A 86 18.93 -33.67 17.24
N GLU A 87 18.28 -33.07 16.24
CA GLU A 87 17.53 -33.77 15.20
C GLU A 87 18.48 -34.25 14.08
N GLN A 88 18.73 -35.56 14.05
CA GLN A 88 19.50 -36.19 12.98
C GLN A 88 18.64 -36.34 11.73
N LEU A 89 18.69 -35.31 10.89
CA LEU A 89 18.11 -35.36 9.56
C LEU A 89 19.08 -36.04 8.57
N PRO A 90 18.56 -36.84 7.63
CA PRO A 90 19.33 -37.33 6.50
C PRO A 90 20.04 -36.21 5.72
N SER A 91 21.28 -36.46 5.29
CA SER A 91 22.11 -35.44 4.62
C SER A 91 21.53 -34.96 3.30
N ASP A 92 20.85 -35.84 2.57
CA ASP A 92 20.14 -35.52 1.33
C ASP A 92 19.01 -34.50 1.52
N ILE A 93 18.30 -34.56 2.65
CA ILE A 93 17.26 -33.57 2.99
C ILE A 93 17.90 -32.22 3.34
N ILE A 94 18.99 -32.24 4.09
CA ILE A 94 19.75 -31.04 4.47
C ILE A 94 20.29 -30.35 3.21
N ASP A 95 20.88 -31.11 2.29
CA ASP A 95 21.46 -30.60 1.05
C ASP A 95 20.38 -30.00 0.13
N ALA A 96 19.24 -30.67 -0.02
CA ALA A 96 18.11 -30.15 -0.79
C ALA A 96 17.54 -28.85 -0.18
N ALA A 97 17.46 -28.77 1.16
CA ALA A 97 17.00 -27.58 1.85
C ALA A 97 17.99 -26.41 1.75
N LYS A 98 19.30 -26.68 1.90
CA LYS A 98 20.38 -25.71 1.64
C LYS A 98 20.25 -25.18 0.21
N GLU A 99 20.21 -26.07 -0.78
CA GLU A 99 20.15 -25.70 -2.20
C GLU A 99 18.93 -24.81 -2.51
N SER A 100 17.75 -25.17 -2.01
CA SER A 100 16.53 -24.38 -2.17
C SER A 100 16.67 -22.97 -1.58
N MET A 101 17.20 -22.84 -0.36
CA MET A 101 17.42 -21.54 0.28
C MET A 101 18.41 -20.67 -0.52
N PHE A 102 19.56 -21.24 -0.90
CA PHE A 102 20.60 -20.50 -1.61
C PHE A 102 20.19 -20.13 -3.03
N GLN A 103 19.38 -20.95 -3.71
CA GLN A 103 18.83 -20.62 -5.03
C GLN A 103 17.91 -19.40 -4.97
N ILE A 104 17.10 -19.27 -3.91
CA ILE A 104 16.15 -18.16 -3.74
C ILE A 104 16.85 -16.88 -3.29
N LEU A 105 17.74 -16.98 -2.30
CA LEU A 105 18.44 -15.81 -1.75
C LEU A 105 19.58 -15.34 -2.66
N TYR A 106 20.30 -16.25 -3.30
CA TYR A 106 21.52 -15.97 -4.08
C TYR A 106 21.40 -16.50 -5.52
N PRO A 107 20.49 -15.95 -6.35
CA PRO A 107 20.34 -16.38 -7.73
C PRO A 107 21.67 -16.25 -8.49
N ASN A 108 21.95 -17.20 -9.39
CA ASN A 108 23.20 -17.27 -10.17
C ASN A 108 24.48 -17.28 -9.32
N GLN A 109 24.44 -17.86 -8.12
CA GLN A 109 25.58 -17.90 -7.18
C GLN A 109 26.07 -16.50 -6.79
N ALA A 110 25.17 -15.52 -6.68
CA ALA A 110 25.51 -14.18 -6.22
C ALA A 110 26.24 -14.23 -4.87
N GLU A 111 27.24 -13.35 -4.70
CA GLU A 111 28.01 -13.25 -3.45
C GLU A 111 27.19 -12.63 -2.31
N ASN A 112 26.20 -11.79 -2.66
CA ASN A 112 25.38 -11.06 -1.72
C ASN A 112 23.90 -11.13 -2.12
N VAL A 113 23.00 -11.35 -1.15
CA VAL A 113 21.57 -11.14 -1.33
C VAL A 113 21.23 -9.70 -0.97
N ILE A 114 20.41 -9.06 -1.79
CA ILE A 114 19.91 -7.71 -1.53
C ILE A 114 18.48 -7.86 -1.02
N VAL A 115 18.28 -7.64 0.28
CA VAL A 115 16.95 -7.71 0.90
C VAL A 115 16.43 -6.30 1.13
N GLU A 116 15.24 -6.01 0.61
CA GLU A 116 14.55 -4.75 0.89
C GLU A 116 13.91 -4.81 2.29
N VAL A 117 14.34 -3.93 3.19
CA VAL A 117 13.67 -3.77 4.48
C VAL A 117 12.54 -2.74 4.35
N LYS A 118 11.36 -3.12 4.82
CA LYS A 118 10.18 -2.24 4.87
C LYS A 118 9.87 -1.90 6.32
N GLU A 119 10.22 -0.68 6.73
CA GLU A 119 9.75 -0.11 7.98
C GLU A 119 8.22 0.05 7.92
N GLN A 120 7.53 -0.40 8.96
CA GLN A 120 6.07 -0.31 9.06
C GLN A 120 5.68 0.35 10.38
N TYR A 121 4.72 1.28 10.30
CA TYR A 121 4.11 1.91 11.45
C TYR A 121 2.96 1.07 11.96
N ILE A 122 2.91 0.81 13.27
CA ILE A 122 1.82 0.07 13.91
C ILE A 122 0.85 1.08 14.52
N CYS A 123 -0.41 1.04 14.11
CA CYS A 123 -1.44 1.91 14.68
C CYS A 123 -1.78 1.48 16.11
N PRO A 124 -1.69 2.37 17.12
CA PRO A 124 -1.94 2.02 18.51
C PRO A 124 -3.43 1.75 18.79
N PHE A 125 -4.32 2.30 17.97
CA PHE A 125 -5.77 2.15 18.15
C PHE A 125 -6.30 0.88 17.49
N THR A 126 -5.82 0.55 16.30
CA THR A 126 -6.36 -0.55 15.50
C THR A 126 -5.45 -1.78 15.41
N GLY A 127 -4.19 -1.68 15.87
CA GLY A 127 -3.17 -2.72 15.74
C GLY A 127 -2.68 -2.97 14.29
N LYS A 128 -3.26 -2.28 13.30
CA LYS A 128 -2.92 -2.47 11.88
C LYS A 128 -1.56 -1.87 11.55
N ARG A 129 -0.87 -2.49 10.60
CA ARG A 129 0.44 -2.03 10.09
C ARG A 129 0.28 -1.18 8.83
N PHE A 130 1.06 -0.11 8.73
CA PHE A 130 1.00 0.87 7.65
C PHE A 130 2.39 1.18 7.11
N GLY A 131 2.50 1.46 5.81
CA GLY A 131 3.77 1.79 5.16
C GLY A 131 4.21 3.24 5.32
N SER A 132 3.33 4.13 5.80
CA SER A 132 3.64 5.53 6.07
C SER A 132 2.78 6.06 7.22
N MET A 133 3.26 7.13 7.86
CA MET A 133 2.54 7.80 8.94
C MET A 133 1.23 8.42 8.45
N ASP A 134 1.22 9.04 7.26
CA ASP A 134 0.03 9.66 6.70
C ASP A 134 -1.11 8.66 6.49
N LYS A 135 -0.78 7.45 5.99
CA LYS A 135 -1.77 6.39 5.77
C LYS A 135 -2.29 5.80 7.08
N LEU A 136 -1.45 5.76 8.11
CA LEU A 136 -1.87 5.39 9.46
C LEU A 136 -2.87 6.41 9.99
N VAL A 137 -2.53 7.70 9.96
CA VAL A 137 -3.36 8.79 10.50
C VAL A 137 -4.67 8.88 9.73
N SER A 138 -4.63 8.85 8.39
CA SER A 138 -5.83 8.93 7.55
C SER A 138 -6.81 7.78 7.81
N THR A 139 -6.30 6.60 8.16
CA THR A 139 -7.13 5.42 8.46
C THR A 139 -7.63 5.42 9.92
N ALA A 140 -6.83 5.96 10.84
CA ALA A 140 -7.18 6.04 12.25
C ALA A 140 -8.29 7.07 12.51
N ILE A 141 -8.26 8.23 11.84
CA ILE A 141 -9.24 9.32 12.06
C ILE A 141 -10.69 8.84 11.94
N PRO A 142 -11.13 8.18 10.83
CA PRO A 142 -12.51 7.71 10.72
C PRO A 142 -12.91 6.72 11.82
N THR A 143 -11.98 5.85 12.22
CA THR A 143 -12.23 4.84 13.27
C THR A 143 -12.44 5.52 14.63
N LEU A 144 -11.60 6.51 14.96
CA LEU A 144 -11.71 7.27 16.20
C LEU A 144 -13.00 8.09 16.25
N ILE A 145 -13.40 8.72 15.13
CA ILE A 145 -14.69 9.43 15.03
C ILE A 145 -15.83 8.46 15.29
N GLN A 146 -15.84 7.30 14.64
CA GLN A 146 -16.89 6.29 14.84
C GLN A 146 -17.01 5.86 16.31
N TRP A 147 -15.87 5.64 16.98
CA TRP A 147 -15.87 5.27 18.40
C TRP A 147 -16.37 6.40 19.30
N ALA A 148 -15.97 7.65 19.02
CA ALA A 148 -16.46 8.81 19.75
C ALA A 148 -17.97 8.99 19.59
N THR A 149 -18.49 8.87 18.37
CA THR A 149 -19.94 8.91 18.10
C THR A 149 -20.69 7.80 18.83
N ALA A 150 -20.18 6.56 18.77
CA ALA A 150 -20.78 5.44 19.48
C ALA A 150 -20.78 5.64 21.00
N LYS A 151 -19.73 6.26 21.56
CA LYS A 151 -19.66 6.58 22.98
C LYS A 151 -20.72 7.61 23.38
N ILE A 152 -20.85 8.71 22.64
CA ILE A 152 -21.85 9.76 22.89
C ILE A 152 -23.27 9.18 22.83
N ASN A 153 -23.57 8.38 21.80
CA ASN A 153 -24.90 7.77 21.66
C ASN A 153 -25.24 6.86 22.85
N ARG A 154 -24.28 6.04 23.31
CA ARG A 154 -24.47 5.20 24.50
C ARG A 154 -24.72 6.02 25.77
N GLU A 155 -24.07 7.17 25.92
CA GLU A 155 -24.27 8.06 27.07
C GLU A 155 -25.67 8.72 27.02
N LEU A 156 -26.10 9.18 25.84
CA LEU A 156 -27.45 9.72 25.63
C LEU A 156 -28.55 8.68 25.90
N GLU A 157 -28.38 7.44 25.43
CA GLU A 157 -29.32 6.35 25.70
C GLU A 157 -29.42 6.03 27.20
N ARG A 158 -28.29 6.00 27.91
CA ARG A 158 -28.26 5.80 29.37
C ARG A 158 -28.94 6.95 30.11
N ALA A 159 -28.73 8.19 29.68
CA ALA A 159 -29.39 9.36 30.26
C ALA A 159 -30.91 9.30 30.05
N ALA A 160 -31.36 8.98 28.83
CA ALA A 160 -32.78 8.85 28.52
C ALA A 160 -33.48 7.72 29.30
N LYS A 161 -32.80 6.59 29.55
CA LYS A 161 -33.33 5.52 30.41
C LYS A 161 -33.48 5.98 31.86
N ARG A 162 -32.48 6.67 32.42
CA ARG A 162 -32.53 7.22 33.78
C ARG A 162 -33.65 8.23 33.98
N GLU A 163 -33.96 9.05 32.97
CA GLU A 163 -35.10 9.97 33.04
C GLU A 163 -36.45 9.24 33.00
N LYS A 164 -36.57 8.17 32.21
CA LYS A 164 -37.79 7.35 32.17
C LYS A 164 -38.04 6.57 33.46
N GLU A 165 -36.99 6.16 34.17
CA GLU A 165 -37.10 5.45 35.46
C GLU A 165 -37.40 6.40 36.64
N LYS A 166 -37.21 7.71 36.47
CA LYS A 166 -37.54 8.72 37.49
C LYS A 166 -38.96 9.28 37.39
N LYS A 167 -39.70 8.90 36.34
CA LYS A 167 -41.07 9.33 36.06
C LYS A 167 -42.04 8.23 36.40
#